data_AF-A0A531MPH9-F1
#
_entry.id   AF-A0A531MPH9-F1
#
_cell.length_a   1.000
_cell.length_b   1.000
_cell.length_c   1.000
_cell.angle_alpha   90.00
_cell.angle_beta   90.00
_cell.angle_gamma   90.00
#
_symmetry.space_group_name_H-M   'P 1'
#
loop_
_entity.id
_entity.type
_entity.pdbx_description
1 polymer ?
#
loop_
_entity_poly.entity_id
_entity_poly.type
_entity_poly.pdbx_seq_one_letter_code
_entity_poly.pdbx_strand_id
1 'polypeptide(L)'
;MSQAKQWTNENMDGSNARALHLHTIDSLVADLIAGTPVLIEGARTFSLPDAATRSALGWYQNRGPAAWTADVRSPHAEELVEAISQPPPAVKALPSRPANANNRRLRLKRVEAHRFAGLHKFGTPDAAPENYVHEFSCPITLFEGRNGSGKTSLLNAVIWTLTGQMLRPQREPESPEDFDCWIGNAEDERTTHKLSSLTPMPFLDQYRPDKDWVPADTWVELTFVEDGGVKLPPIRRSMTRSLQGKLKELPPDLTPLGVDPIALRIGTVMPGLLPLIQLGSESELGRAVSELTGLSALVDLAAHSRRAKTK
;
A
#
# COMPACT_ATOMS: atom_id res chain seq x y z
N MET A 1 -26.19 -39.05 -29.06
CA MET A 1 -24.76 -38.81 -28.78
C MET A 1 -24.39 -37.42 -29.33
N SER A 2 -25.02 -36.36 -28.80
CA SER A 2 -24.48 -35.40 -27.81
C SER A 2 -23.15 -34.75 -28.23
N GLN A 3 -23.27 -33.67 -28.99
CA GLN A 3 -22.23 -32.67 -29.21
C GLN A 3 -22.14 -31.78 -27.95
N ALA A 4 -21.00 -31.80 -27.26
CA ALA A 4 -20.71 -30.88 -26.19
C ALA A 4 -20.30 -29.52 -26.80
N LYS A 5 -21.18 -28.53 -26.64
CA LYS A 5 -20.96 -27.12 -27.00
C LYS A 5 -19.71 -26.58 -26.31
N GLN A 6 -18.75 -26.13 -27.13
CA GLN A 6 -17.73 -25.16 -26.75
C GLN A 6 -18.42 -23.88 -26.24
N TRP A 7 -18.11 -23.48 -25.01
CA TRP A 7 -18.43 -22.17 -24.47
C TRP A 7 -17.38 -21.17 -24.96
N THR A 8 -17.60 -20.61 -26.15
CA THR A 8 -16.92 -19.40 -26.60
C THR A 8 -17.72 -18.20 -26.08
N ASN A 9 -17.26 -17.58 -24.99
CA ASN A 9 -17.73 -16.27 -24.57
C ASN A 9 -17.04 -15.21 -25.44
N GLU A 10 -17.55 -15.03 -26.66
CA GLU A 10 -17.35 -13.81 -27.43
C GLU A 10 -18.72 -13.20 -27.73
N ASN A 11 -18.86 -11.92 -27.38
CA ASN A 11 -19.96 -11.00 -27.64
C ASN A 11 -21.21 -11.07 -26.74
N MET A 12 -21.14 -10.33 -25.63
CA MET A 12 -22.28 -9.51 -25.16
C MET A 12 -21.83 -8.06 -24.92
N ASP A 13 -22.36 -7.17 -25.76
CA ASP A 13 -22.59 -5.73 -25.64
C ASP A 13 -22.03 -4.94 -24.44
N GLY A 14 -21.19 -3.93 -24.75
CA GLY A 14 -21.39 -2.54 -24.33
C GLY A 14 -21.20 -2.13 -22.86
N SER A 15 -20.96 -3.06 -21.94
CA SER A 15 -20.72 -2.75 -20.52
C SER A 15 -19.35 -3.28 -20.11
N ASN A 16 -18.35 -2.41 -20.12
CA ASN A 16 -17.00 -2.71 -19.62
C ASN A 16 -16.98 -2.72 -18.07
N ALA A 17 -18.03 -3.27 -17.45
CA ALA A 17 -18.23 -3.27 -16.01
C ALA A 17 -17.33 -4.31 -15.33
N ARG A 18 -16.39 -3.83 -14.51
CA ARG A 18 -15.49 -4.67 -13.73
C ARG A 18 -16.22 -5.17 -12.47
N ALA A 19 -15.94 -6.41 -12.06
CA ALA A 19 -16.53 -6.98 -10.84
C ALA A 19 -15.94 -6.33 -9.58
N LEU A 20 -16.77 -6.09 -8.55
CA LEU A 20 -16.40 -5.38 -7.32
C LEU A 20 -15.12 -5.93 -6.66
N HIS A 21 -14.99 -7.25 -6.58
CA HIS A 21 -13.83 -7.93 -5.98
C HIS A 21 -12.51 -7.75 -6.76
N LEU A 22 -12.56 -7.15 -7.96
CA LEU A 22 -11.40 -6.85 -8.81
C LEU A 22 -11.00 -5.37 -8.76
N HIS A 23 -11.64 -4.57 -7.92
CA HIS A 23 -11.27 -3.18 -7.74
C HIS A 23 -10.43 -2.97 -6.48
N THR A 24 -9.33 -2.22 -6.61
CA THR A 24 -8.77 -1.41 -5.51
C THR A 24 -9.69 -0.22 -5.23
N ILE A 25 -9.56 0.43 -4.07
CA ILE A 25 -10.28 1.70 -3.80
C ILE A 25 -10.10 2.68 -4.95
N ASP A 26 -8.86 2.93 -5.38
CA ASP A 26 -8.57 3.93 -6.42
C ASP A 26 -9.26 3.59 -7.74
N SER A 27 -9.25 2.31 -8.13
CA SER A 27 -9.92 1.87 -9.36
C SER A 27 -11.44 1.87 -9.25
N LEU A 28 -11.98 1.57 -8.07
CA LEU A 28 -13.42 1.63 -7.82
C LEU A 28 -13.90 3.08 -7.89
N VAL A 29 -13.20 3.98 -7.20
CA VAL A 29 -13.51 5.41 -7.17
C VAL A 29 -13.37 6.02 -8.55
N ALA A 30 -12.30 5.69 -9.29
CA ALA A 30 -12.10 6.15 -10.66
C ALA A 30 -13.24 5.71 -11.60
N ASP A 31 -13.61 4.43 -11.57
CA ASP A 31 -14.66 3.88 -12.43
C ASP A 31 -16.03 4.49 -12.06
N LEU A 32 -16.33 4.67 -10.76
CA LEU A 32 -17.57 5.32 -10.30
C LEU A 32 -17.65 6.80 -10.70
N ILE A 33 -16.57 7.57 -10.58
CA ILE A 33 -16.53 8.99 -11.01
C ILE A 33 -16.66 9.10 -12.54
N ALA A 34 -16.03 8.19 -13.28
CA ALA A 34 -16.16 8.12 -14.74
C ALA A 34 -17.59 7.74 -15.19
N GLY A 35 -18.44 7.24 -14.28
CA GLY A 35 -19.78 6.74 -14.59
C GLY A 35 -19.76 5.33 -15.18
N THR A 36 -18.66 4.60 -15.03
CA THR A 36 -18.55 3.20 -15.44
C THR A 36 -19.26 2.32 -14.40
N PRO A 37 -20.22 1.48 -14.80
CA PRO A 37 -20.91 0.60 -13.86
C PRO A 37 -19.96 -0.46 -13.30
N VAL A 38 -20.16 -0.82 -12.03
CA VAL A 38 -19.42 -1.85 -11.29
C VAL A 38 -20.31 -3.06 -11.14
N LEU A 39 -19.81 -4.25 -11.46
CA LEU A 39 -20.56 -5.49 -11.37
C LEU A 39 -20.54 -6.04 -9.93
N ILE A 40 -21.73 -6.14 -9.34
CA ILE A 40 -22.04 -6.72 -8.04
C ILE A 40 -22.59 -8.14 -8.26
N GLU A 41 -22.61 -8.96 -7.20
CA GLU A 41 -23.15 -10.32 -7.21
C GLU A 41 -24.44 -10.49 -8.02
N GLY A 42 -24.54 -11.60 -8.76
CA GLY A 42 -25.73 -11.98 -9.50
C GLY A 42 -26.02 -11.13 -10.74
N ALA A 43 -24.98 -10.63 -11.42
CA ALA A 43 -25.07 -9.77 -12.61
C ALA A 43 -25.75 -8.41 -12.39
N ARG A 44 -25.91 -7.99 -11.13
CA ARG A 44 -26.37 -6.65 -10.79
C ARG A 44 -25.23 -5.67 -11.01
N THR A 45 -25.52 -4.48 -11.53
CA THR A 45 -24.53 -3.41 -11.66
C THR A 45 -24.86 -2.27 -10.72
N PHE A 46 -23.84 -1.62 -10.20
CA PHE A 46 -23.95 -0.40 -9.42
C PHE A 46 -23.22 0.73 -10.11
N SER A 47 -23.88 1.89 -10.21
CA SER A 47 -23.33 3.12 -10.73
C SER A 47 -23.85 4.28 -9.89
N LEU A 48 -23.10 5.37 -9.85
CA LEU A 48 -23.60 6.60 -9.23
C LEU A 48 -24.76 7.18 -10.07
N PRO A 49 -25.82 7.70 -9.42
CA PRO A 49 -27.08 8.01 -10.09
C PRO A 49 -27.00 9.25 -11.00
N ASP A 50 -26.14 10.21 -10.68
CA ASP A 50 -26.08 11.50 -11.38
C ASP A 50 -24.65 12.10 -11.42
N ALA A 51 -24.49 13.16 -12.21
CA ALA A 51 -23.23 13.88 -12.35
C ALA A 51 -22.80 14.57 -11.04
N ALA A 52 -23.74 15.12 -10.27
CA ALA A 52 -23.47 15.79 -9.00
C ALA A 52 -22.80 14.85 -7.98
N THR A 53 -23.30 13.62 -7.88
CA THR A 53 -22.75 12.57 -7.01
C THR A 53 -21.36 12.15 -7.45
N ARG A 54 -21.11 12.10 -8.76
CA ARG A 54 -19.78 11.80 -9.32
C ARG A 54 -18.79 12.93 -9.05
N SER A 55 -19.20 14.19 -9.20
CA SER A 55 -18.37 15.35 -8.86
C SER A 55 -18.06 15.42 -7.35
N ALA A 56 -19.04 15.10 -6.49
CA ALA A 56 -18.82 15.00 -5.06
C ALA A 56 -17.79 13.92 -4.71
N LEU A 57 -17.89 12.72 -5.31
CA LEU A 57 -16.91 11.65 -5.10
C LEU A 57 -15.53 12.06 -5.63
N GLY A 58 -15.46 12.78 -6.76
CA GLY A 58 -14.21 13.34 -7.29
C GLY A 58 -13.56 14.35 -6.36
N TRP A 59 -14.34 15.20 -5.68
CA TRP A 59 -13.85 16.10 -4.65
C TRP A 59 -13.21 15.34 -3.48
N TYR A 60 -13.87 14.28 -2.99
CA TYR A 60 -13.31 13.42 -1.95
C TYR A 60 -12.04 12.70 -2.42
N GLN A 61 -11.99 12.20 -3.67
CA GLN A 61 -10.81 11.56 -4.24
C GLN A 61 -9.60 12.51 -4.23
N ASN A 62 -9.78 13.77 -4.65
CA ASN A 62 -8.70 14.75 -4.73
C ASN A 62 -8.11 15.13 -3.36
N ARG A 63 -8.93 15.10 -2.30
CA ARG A 63 -8.49 15.38 -0.93
C ARG A 63 -7.86 14.17 -0.23
N GLY A 64 -8.09 12.98 -0.75
CA GLY A 64 -7.53 11.73 -0.24
C GLY A 64 -8.19 11.20 1.04
N PRO A 65 -7.83 9.97 1.47
CA PRO A 65 -8.54 9.22 2.51
C PRO A 65 -8.63 9.91 3.87
N ALA A 66 -7.62 10.72 4.24
CA ALA A 66 -7.62 11.47 5.50
C ALA A 66 -8.77 12.50 5.57
N ALA A 67 -9.24 13.01 4.43
CA ALA A 67 -10.35 13.94 4.36
C ALA A 67 -11.73 13.26 4.35
N TRP A 68 -11.80 11.94 4.17
CA TRP A 68 -13.06 11.19 4.08
C TRP A 68 -13.74 11.02 5.44
N THR A 69 -12.95 11.09 6.51
CA THR A 69 -13.40 10.97 7.91
C THR A 69 -13.34 12.28 8.68
N ALA A 70 -12.69 13.31 8.13
CA ALA A 70 -12.57 14.62 8.74
C ALA A 70 -13.92 15.36 8.74
N ASP A 71 -14.16 16.18 9.77
CA ASP A 71 -15.35 17.04 9.81
C ASP A 71 -15.33 18.04 8.63
N VAL A 72 -16.45 18.13 7.92
CA VAL A 72 -16.67 19.15 6.88
C VAL A 72 -16.84 20.51 7.58
N ARG A 73 -15.74 21.27 7.70
CA ARG A 73 -15.77 22.66 8.19
C ARG A 73 -16.40 23.58 7.14
N SER A 74 -16.92 24.75 7.52
CA SER A 74 -17.62 25.68 6.60
C SER A 74 -16.90 25.94 5.26
N PRO A 75 -15.57 26.15 5.20
CA PRO A 75 -14.88 26.32 3.92
C PRO A 75 -14.95 25.07 3.01
N HIS A 76 -14.96 23.88 3.60
CA HIS A 76 -15.07 22.62 2.87
C HIS A 76 -16.49 22.40 2.31
N ALA A 77 -17.50 22.95 2.97
CA ALA A 77 -18.88 22.89 2.47
C ALA A 77 -19.05 23.74 1.21
N GLU A 78 -18.46 24.94 1.18
CA GLU A 78 -18.46 25.81 0.01
C GLU A 78 -17.71 25.18 -1.17
N GLU A 79 -16.51 24.64 -0.93
CA GLU A 79 -15.74 23.93 -1.95
C GLU A 79 -16.47 22.69 -2.50
N LEU A 80 -17.19 21.96 -1.64
CA LEU A 80 -17.97 20.79 -2.07
C LEU A 80 -19.19 21.21 -2.91
N VAL A 81 -19.89 22.28 -2.51
CA VAL A 81 -21.01 22.83 -3.29
C VAL A 81 -20.54 23.34 -4.65
N GLU A 82 -19.38 24.00 -4.69
CA GLU A 82 -18.73 24.41 -5.93
C GLU A 82 -18.40 23.19 -6.79
N ALA A 83 -17.75 22.17 -6.22
CA ALA A 83 -17.40 20.95 -6.95
C ALA A 83 -18.62 20.21 -7.51
N ILE A 84 -19.73 20.12 -6.76
CA ILE A 84 -21.00 19.53 -7.22
C ILE A 84 -21.59 20.29 -8.41
N SER A 85 -21.34 21.60 -8.48
CA SER A 85 -21.81 22.46 -9.57
C SER A 85 -20.96 22.36 -10.83
N GLN A 86 -19.78 21.74 -10.74
CA GLN A 86 -18.88 21.49 -11.87
C GLN A 86 -19.12 20.10 -12.49
N PRO A 87 -18.83 19.92 -13.79
CA PRO A 87 -18.88 18.59 -14.41
C PRO A 87 -17.89 17.63 -13.71
N PRO A 88 -18.19 16.31 -13.68
CA PRO A 88 -17.32 15.33 -13.05
C PRO A 88 -15.89 15.42 -13.61
N PRO A 89 -14.87 15.33 -12.75
CA PRO A 89 -13.49 15.43 -13.21
C PRO A 89 -13.19 14.28 -14.18
N ALA A 90 -12.39 14.59 -15.21
CA ALA A 90 -11.93 13.58 -16.15
C ALA A 90 -10.92 12.66 -15.47
N VAL A 91 -11.41 11.56 -14.88
CA VAL A 91 -10.54 10.55 -14.29
C VAL A 91 -10.06 9.61 -15.39
N LYS A 92 -8.73 9.41 -15.50
CA LYS A 92 -8.19 8.36 -16.36
C LYS A 92 -8.67 7.02 -15.82
N ALA A 93 -9.36 6.24 -16.65
CA ALA A 93 -9.70 4.86 -16.33
C ALA A 93 -8.41 4.12 -15.95
N LEU A 94 -8.34 3.63 -14.71
CA LEU A 94 -7.21 2.82 -14.30
C LEU A 94 -7.30 1.49 -15.05
N PRO A 95 -6.19 1.01 -15.65
CA PRO A 95 -6.23 -0.16 -16.51
C PRO A 95 -6.99 -1.31 -15.83
N SER A 96 -7.87 -1.93 -16.61
CA SER A 96 -8.49 -3.18 -16.21
C SER A 96 -7.38 -4.19 -15.90
N ARG A 97 -7.64 -5.00 -14.88
CA ARG A 97 -6.79 -6.12 -14.47
C ARG A 97 -6.21 -6.80 -15.72
N PRO A 98 -4.88 -6.97 -15.86
CA PRO A 98 -4.34 -7.63 -17.04
C PRO A 98 -4.97 -9.02 -17.15
N ALA A 99 -5.37 -9.42 -18.36
CA ALA A 99 -6.11 -10.67 -18.61
C ALA A 99 -5.44 -11.91 -18.00
N ASN A 100 -4.12 -11.85 -17.79
CA ASN A 100 -3.31 -12.93 -17.23
C ASN A 100 -3.06 -12.83 -15.71
N ALA A 101 -3.60 -11.83 -15.01
CA ALA A 101 -3.34 -11.59 -13.58
C ALA A 101 -3.81 -12.73 -12.65
N ASN A 102 -4.71 -13.61 -13.11
CA ASN A 102 -5.10 -14.81 -12.36
C ASN A 102 -4.09 -15.96 -12.50
N ASN A 103 -3.29 -15.99 -13.58
CA ASN A 103 -2.42 -17.12 -13.93
C ASN A 103 -0.93 -16.78 -13.90
N ARG A 104 -0.56 -15.49 -13.81
CA ARG A 104 0.84 -15.08 -13.75
C ARG A 104 1.43 -15.45 -12.39
N ARG A 105 2.41 -16.34 -12.41
CA ARG A 105 3.16 -16.76 -11.23
C ARG A 105 4.53 -16.11 -11.28
N LEU A 106 4.81 -15.35 -10.22
CA LEU A 106 6.09 -14.67 -10.02
C LEU A 106 6.77 -15.25 -8.81
N ARG A 107 8.09 -15.45 -8.92
CA ARG A 107 8.94 -15.82 -7.81
C ARG A 107 9.91 -14.69 -7.52
N LEU A 108 9.99 -14.29 -6.26
CA LEU A 108 11.02 -13.36 -5.81
C LEU A 108 12.39 -14.04 -5.97
N LYS A 109 13.28 -13.44 -6.77
CA LYS A 109 14.61 -13.99 -7.06
C LYS A 109 15.70 -13.32 -6.26
N ARG A 110 15.59 -12.01 -6.04
CA ARG A 110 16.61 -11.22 -5.34
C ARG A 110 15.97 -10.08 -4.56
N VAL A 111 16.50 -9.86 -3.36
CA VAL A 111 16.31 -8.66 -2.55
C VAL A 111 17.66 -7.99 -2.41
N GLU A 112 17.70 -6.70 -2.73
CA GLU A 112 18.84 -5.84 -2.43
C GLU A 112 18.35 -4.65 -1.60
N ALA A 113 19.01 -4.39 -0.47
CA ALA A 113 18.60 -3.34 0.46
C ALA A 113 19.80 -2.48 0.83
N HIS A 114 19.55 -1.18 0.98
CA HIS A 114 20.53 -0.20 1.39
C HIS A 114 20.03 0.55 2.61
N ARG A 115 20.88 0.61 3.66
CA ARG A 115 20.58 1.28 4.94
C ARG A 115 19.14 1.02 5.38
N PHE A 116 18.81 -0.25 5.54
CA PHE A 116 17.47 -0.69 5.90
C PHE A 116 17.44 -1.34 7.28
N ALA A 117 16.82 -0.66 8.24
CA ALA A 117 16.48 -1.09 9.60
C ALA A 117 17.48 -2.11 10.19
N GLY A 118 16.99 -3.24 10.69
CA GLY A 118 17.80 -4.30 11.30
C GLY A 118 18.61 -5.15 10.31
N LEU A 119 18.67 -4.82 9.02
CA LEU A 119 19.56 -5.49 8.06
C LEU A 119 20.96 -4.87 8.05
N HIS A 120 21.10 -3.62 8.48
CA HIS A 120 22.35 -2.88 8.43
C HIS A 120 22.66 -2.23 9.78
N LYS A 121 23.94 -1.91 9.98
CA LYS A 121 24.34 -0.80 10.85
C LYS A 121 24.25 0.49 10.03
N PHE A 122 24.02 1.64 10.67
CA PHE A 122 23.89 2.91 9.93
C PHE A 122 25.17 3.30 9.17
N GLY A 123 26.35 3.12 9.77
CA GLY A 123 27.61 3.67 9.26
C GLY A 123 27.74 5.15 9.61
N THR A 124 28.16 5.97 8.64
CA THR A 124 28.14 7.44 8.72
C THR A 124 27.36 7.98 7.52
N PRO A 125 26.86 9.23 7.51
CA PRO A 125 26.13 9.78 6.37
C PRO A 125 26.88 9.65 5.05
N ASP A 126 28.18 9.89 5.05
CA ASP A 126 29.04 9.88 3.85
C ASP A 126 29.64 8.49 3.53
N ALA A 127 29.61 7.56 4.48
CA ALA A 127 30.09 6.19 4.30
C ALA A 127 29.01 5.18 4.69
N ALA A 128 28.23 4.76 3.71
CA ALA A 128 27.22 3.73 3.86
C ALA A 128 27.84 2.33 4.01
N PRO A 129 27.19 1.43 4.76
CA PRO A 129 27.55 0.00 4.72
C PRO A 129 27.33 -0.58 3.32
N GLU A 130 27.96 -1.71 3.04
CA GLU A 130 27.66 -2.51 1.85
C GLU A 130 26.17 -2.90 1.83
N ASN A 131 25.59 -2.93 0.62
CA ASN A 131 24.20 -3.32 0.45
C ASN A 131 23.99 -4.78 0.88
N TYR A 132 22.92 -5.02 1.62
CA TYR A 132 22.46 -6.37 1.87
C TYR A 132 21.89 -6.96 0.58
N VAL A 133 22.44 -8.09 0.14
CA VAL A 133 21.97 -8.84 -1.03
C VAL A 133 21.58 -10.24 -0.61
N HIS A 134 20.35 -10.65 -0.96
CA HIS A 134 19.90 -12.03 -0.79
C HIS A 134 19.30 -12.55 -2.09
N GLU A 135 19.80 -13.70 -2.55
CA GLU A 135 19.26 -14.41 -3.71
C GLU A 135 18.51 -15.67 -3.30
N PHE A 136 17.24 -15.73 -3.68
CA PHE A 136 16.41 -16.89 -3.43
C PHE A 136 16.71 -17.98 -4.48
N SER A 137 17.15 -19.13 -3.98
CA SER A 137 17.39 -20.34 -4.78
C SER A 137 16.17 -21.26 -4.79
N CYS A 138 15.41 -21.31 -3.70
CA CYS A 138 14.31 -22.25 -3.49
C CYS A 138 12.94 -21.55 -3.45
N PRO A 139 11.83 -22.23 -3.82
CA PRO A 139 10.47 -21.70 -3.69
C PRO A 139 10.04 -21.45 -2.25
N ILE A 140 10.61 -22.18 -1.30
CA ILE A 140 10.40 -22.04 0.14
C ILE A 140 11.77 -21.78 0.75
N THR A 141 11.89 -20.74 1.57
CA THR A 141 13.13 -20.37 2.27
C THR A 141 12.81 -20.17 3.74
N LEU A 142 13.55 -20.88 4.61
CA LEU A 142 13.43 -20.76 6.06
C LEU A 142 14.57 -19.88 6.59
N PHE A 143 14.22 -18.84 7.34
CA PHE A 143 15.17 -17.98 8.03
C PHE A 143 15.14 -18.25 9.53
N GLU A 144 16.21 -18.82 10.07
CA GLU A 144 16.39 -19.07 11.49
C GLU A 144 17.45 -18.12 12.07
N GLY A 145 17.28 -17.71 13.33
CA GLY A 145 18.26 -16.89 14.02
C GLY A 145 17.71 -16.30 15.32
N ARG A 146 18.60 -15.74 16.14
CA ARG A 146 18.23 -15.11 17.42
C ARG A 146 17.35 -13.88 17.22
N ASN A 147 16.63 -13.47 18.27
CA ASN A 147 15.91 -12.19 18.25
C ASN A 147 16.88 -11.04 17.97
N GLY A 148 16.44 -10.06 17.17
CA GLY A 148 17.29 -8.94 16.73
C GLY A 148 18.19 -9.23 15.54
N SER A 149 18.22 -10.47 15.00
CA SER A 149 19.08 -10.82 13.86
C SER A 149 18.62 -10.30 12.48
N GLY A 150 17.63 -9.41 12.43
CA GLY A 150 17.14 -8.83 11.17
C GLY A 150 16.11 -9.66 10.38
N LYS A 151 15.63 -10.81 10.88
CA LYS A 151 14.64 -11.66 10.17
C LYS A 151 13.37 -10.90 9.77
N THR A 152 12.74 -10.23 10.73
CA THR A 152 11.55 -9.40 10.47
C THR A 152 11.90 -8.19 9.60
N SER A 153 13.13 -7.67 9.68
CA SER A 153 13.59 -6.58 8.81
C SER A 153 13.71 -7.02 7.35
N LEU A 154 14.16 -8.26 7.08
CA LEU A 154 14.18 -8.83 5.73
C LEU A 154 12.76 -8.94 5.16
N LEU A 155 11.84 -9.46 5.96
CA LEU A 155 10.43 -9.55 5.57
C LEU A 155 9.85 -8.14 5.31
N ASN A 156 10.09 -7.18 6.21
CA ASN A 156 9.65 -5.80 6.05
C ASN A 156 10.29 -5.09 4.85
N ALA A 157 11.51 -5.45 4.43
CA ALA A 157 12.10 -4.90 3.22
C ALA A 157 11.26 -5.28 1.97
N VAL A 158 10.83 -6.54 1.90
CA VAL A 158 9.95 -7.03 0.81
C VAL A 158 8.58 -6.36 0.90
N ILE A 159 7.94 -6.39 2.06
CA ILE A 159 6.59 -5.86 2.27
C ILE A 159 6.57 -4.35 1.99
N TRP A 160 7.49 -3.59 2.59
CA TRP A 160 7.57 -2.15 2.39
C TRP A 160 7.74 -1.79 0.92
N THR A 161 8.62 -2.50 0.19
CA THR A 161 8.78 -2.23 -1.25
C THR A 161 7.44 -2.39 -1.98
N LEU A 162 6.73 -3.50 -1.75
CA LEU A 162 5.49 -3.83 -2.46
C LEU A 162 4.29 -2.98 -2.04
N THR A 163 4.16 -2.64 -0.77
CA THR A 163 2.91 -2.05 -0.23
C THR A 163 3.10 -0.69 0.45
N GLY A 164 4.33 -0.32 0.81
CA GLY A 164 4.61 0.86 1.63
C GLY A 164 4.33 0.66 3.12
N GLN A 165 3.93 -0.54 3.54
CA GLN A 165 3.63 -0.86 4.93
C GLN A 165 4.74 -1.71 5.55
N MET A 166 4.77 -1.77 6.88
CA MET A 166 5.65 -2.63 7.65
C MET A 166 4.88 -3.43 8.69
N LEU A 167 5.35 -4.65 8.96
CA LEU A 167 4.84 -5.46 10.04
C LEU A 167 5.53 -5.11 11.35
N ARG A 168 4.73 -5.00 12.40
CA ARG A 168 5.17 -4.85 13.78
C ARG A 168 4.56 -5.95 14.64
N PRO A 169 5.28 -6.44 15.67
CA PRO A 169 4.70 -7.41 16.59
C PRO A 169 3.42 -6.85 17.23
N GLN A 170 2.34 -7.64 17.19
CA GLN A 170 1.07 -7.36 17.88
C GLN A 170 0.41 -6.02 17.50
N ARG A 171 0.70 -5.50 16.31
CA ARG A 171 0.15 -4.25 15.80
C ARG A 171 -0.29 -4.43 14.36
N GLU A 172 -1.25 -3.61 13.96
CA GLU A 172 -1.65 -3.54 12.55
C GLU A 172 -0.46 -3.09 11.68
N PRO A 173 -0.38 -3.55 10.42
CA PRO A 173 0.60 -3.06 9.48
C PRO A 173 0.48 -1.55 9.29
N GLU A 174 1.57 -0.84 9.57
CA GLU A 174 1.61 0.61 9.60
C GLU A 174 2.54 1.14 8.51
N SER A 175 2.35 2.39 8.09
CA SER A 175 3.31 3.08 7.22
C SER A 175 4.57 3.45 8.02
N PRO A 176 5.73 3.58 7.36
CA PRO A 176 6.94 4.04 8.01
C PRO A 176 6.78 5.49 8.49
N GLU A 177 6.86 5.70 9.80
CA GLU A 177 6.80 7.02 10.42
C GLU A 177 8.11 7.38 11.14
N ASP A 178 8.22 8.68 11.44
CA ASP A 178 9.24 9.22 12.32
C ASP A 178 8.89 9.00 13.77
N PHE A 179 9.88 8.61 14.56
CA PHE A 179 9.77 8.51 16.00
C PHE A 179 10.95 9.20 16.68
N ASP A 180 10.75 9.58 17.95
CA ASP A 180 11.81 10.15 18.77
C ASP A 180 12.80 9.06 19.17
N CYS A 181 14.03 9.21 18.71
CA CYS A 181 15.16 8.37 19.06
C CYS A 181 16.05 9.12 20.04
N TRP A 182 16.21 8.55 21.23
CA TRP A 182 17.15 9.05 22.22
C TRP A 182 18.53 8.44 21.97
N ILE A 183 19.51 9.31 21.79
CA ILE A 183 20.89 8.94 21.53
C ILE A 183 21.75 9.54 22.65
N GLY A 184 22.43 8.68 23.39
CA GLY A 184 23.31 9.09 24.49
C GLY A 184 24.00 7.89 25.13
N ASN A 185 25.18 8.14 25.70
CA ASN A 185 25.85 7.16 26.55
C ASN A 185 25.19 7.13 27.94
N ALA A 186 25.49 6.11 28.74
CA ALA A 186 24.97 6.00 30.12
C ALA A 186 25.35 7.20 31.01
N GLU A 187 26.41 7.94 30.64
CA GLU A 187 27.00 9.05 31.39
C GLU A 187 26.79 10.43 30.73
N ASP A 188 26.31 10.48 29.48
CA ASP A 188 26.14 11.71 28.70
C ASP A 188 24.70 12.23 28.69
N GLU A 189 24.54 13.53 28.45
CA GLU A 189 23.24 14.16 28.22
C GLU A 189 22.56 13.55 26.97
N ARG A 190 21.35 13.03 27.16
CA ARG A 190 20.58 12.36 26.10
C ARG A 190 20.10 13.39 25.09
N THR A 191 20.52 13.25 23.84
CA THR A 191 20.00 14.06 22.74
C THR A 191 18.84 13.33 22.06
N THR A 192 17.81 14.08 21.66
CA THR A 192 16.61 13.53 21.01
C THR A 192 16.63 13.89 19.53
N HIS A 193 16.44 12.89 18.68
CA HIS A 193 16.46 13.06 17.24
C HIS A 193 15.32 12.27 16.58
N LYS A 194 14.70 12.83 15.55
CA LYS A 194 13.74 12.11 14.71
C LYS A 194 14.46 11.07 13.86
N LEU A 195 14.04 9.82 13.99
CA LEU A 195 14.54 8.69 13.22
C LEU A 195 13.36 8.04 12.51
N SER A 196 13.55 7.68 11.24
CA SER A 196 12.53 6.89 10.54
C SER A 196 12.61 5.45 11.00
N SER A 197 11.45 4.81 11.15
CA SER A 197 11.28 3.38 11.38
C SER A 197 12.03 2.45 10.41
N LEU A 198 12.41 2.92 9.22
CA LEU A 198 13.20 2.17 8.24
C LEU A 198 14.69 2.46 8.28
N THR A 199 15.11 3.56 8.92
CA THR A 199 16.52 3.93 8.99
C THR A 199 17.20 3.11 10.10
N PRO A 200 18.35 2.46 9.81
CA PRO A 200 19.12 1.77 10.83
C PRO A 200 19.50 2.71 11.96
N MET A 201 19.50 2.20 13.18
CA MET A 201 19.91 2.99 14.33
C MET A 201 21.39 3.39 14.19
N PRO A 202 21.73 4.68 14.33
CA PRO A 202 23.11 5.12 14.33
C PRO A 202 23.85 4.54 15.54
N PHE A 203 25.12 4.19 15.33
CA PHE A 203 25.98 3.71 16.39
C PHE A 203 26.86 4.87 16.85
N LEU A 204 26.81 5.22 18.14
CA LEU A 204 27.43 6.42 18.69
C LEU A 204 28.93 6.52 18.38
N ASP A 205 29.64 5.41 18.41
CA ASP A 205 31.08 5.36 18.10
C ASP A 205 31.40 5.70 16.63
N GLN A 206 30.41 5.62 15.74
CA GLN A 206 30.56 5.88 14.31
C GLN A 206 29.95 7.22 13.90
N TYR A 207 28.74 7.51 14.39
CA TYR A 207 28.00 8.69 14.01
C TYR A 207 27.09 9.15 15.15
N ARG A 208 27.34 10.40 15.58
CA ARG A 208 26.46 11.15 16.48
C ARG A 208 25.72 12.20 15.66
N PRO A 209 24.38 12.14 15.58
CA PRO A 209 23.61 13.15 14.87
C PRO A 209 23.78 14.54 15.52
N ASP A 210 23.92 15.54 14.67
CA ASP A 210 24.12 16.96 15.01
C ASP A 210 22.84 17.80 14.82
N LYS A 211 21.84 17.26 14.13
CA LYS A 211 20.54 17.89 13.84
C LYS A 211 19.43 17.21 14.60
N ASP A 212 18.25 17.83 14.66
CA ASP A 212 17.04 17.24 15.27
C ASP A 212 16.54 15.96 14.56
N TRP A 213 17.20 15.50 13.50
CA TRP A 213 16.85 14.29 12.76
C TRP A 213 18.09 13.54 12.28
N VAL A 214 17.93 12.23 12.09
CA VAL A 214 18.93 11.38 11.46
C VAL A 214 18.73 11.40 9.94
N PRO A 215 19.80 11.56 9.13
CA PRO A 215 19.72 11.43 7.68
C PRO A 215 19.10 10.09 7.27
N ALA A 216 18.27 10.11 6.24
CA ALA A 216 17.68 8.91 5.66
C ALA A 216 17.88 8.91 4.16
N ASP A 217 18.35 7.78 3.65
CA ASP A 217 18.59 7.48 2.24
C ASP A 217 18.38 5.99 1.95
N THR A 218 17.39 5.41 2.63
CA THR A 218 17.05 3.99 2.56
C THR A 218 16.42 3.63 1.22
N TRP A 219 16.80 2.51 0.62
CA TRP A 219 16.09 1.93 -0.51
C TRP A 219 16.12 0.41 -0.49
N VAL A 220 15.11 -0.19 -1.12
CA VAL A 220 15.04 -1.64 -1.34
C VAL A 220 14.62 -1.89 -2.78
N GLU A 221 15.31 -2.83 -3.40
CA GLU A 221 15.08 -3.30 -4.76
C GLU A 221 14.74 -4.79 -4.76
N LEU A 222 13.68 -5.14 -5.49
CA LEU A 222 13.22 -6.51 -5.67
C LEU A 222 13.33 -6.89 -7.14
N THR A 223 13.87 -8.08 -7.39
CA THR A 223 13.84 -8.70 -8.72
C THR A 223 12.98 -9.96 -8.69
N PHE A 224 12.02 -10.03 -9.61
CA PHE A 224 11.15 -11.19 -9.78
C PHE A 224 11.53 -11.97 -11.04
N VAL A 225 11.21 -13.26 -11.03
CA VAL A 225 11.25 -14.12 -12.22
C VAL A 225 9.87 -14.72 -12.46
N GLU A 226 9.51 -14.89 -13.72
CA GLU A 226 8.33 -15.65 -14.11
C GLU A 226 8.58 -17.17 -14.05
N ASP A 227 7.51 -17.97 -14.12
CA ASP A 227 7.60 -19.44 -14.18
C ASP A 227 8.48 -19.96 -15.33
N GLY A 228 8.62 -19.20 -16.42
CA GLY A 228 9.54 -19.51 -17.53
C GLY A 228 11.01 -19.17 -17.27
N GLY A 229 11.35 -18.64 -16.10
CA GLY A 229 12.71 -18.22 -15.72
C GLY A 229 13.11 -16.82 -16.23
N VAL A 230 12.21 -16.13 -16.94
CA VAL A 230 12.44 -14.76 -17.43
C VAL A 230 12.50 -13.81 -16.26
N LYS A 231 13.62 -13.08 -16.14
CA LYS A 231 13.80 -12.01 -15.14
C LYS A 231 13.01 -10.78 -15.55
N LEU A 232 12.19 -10.28 -14.64
CA LEU A 232 11.52 -8.99 -14.80
C LEU A 232 12.46 -7.84 -14.44
N PRO A 233 12.21 -6.62 -14.96
CA PRO A 233 12.90 -5.42 -14.50
C PRO A 233 12.82 -5.28 -12.96
N PRO A 234 13.90 -4.83 -12.31
CA PRO A 234 13.87 -4.60 -10.88
C PRO A 234 12.88 -3.49 -10.53
N ILE A 235 12.20 -3.65 -9.40
CA ILE A 235 11.34 -2.63 -8.82
C ILE A 235 11.99 -2.08 -7.56
N ARG A 236 11.98 -0.76 -7.38
CA ARG A 236 12.68 -0.11 -6.28
C ARG A 236 11.79 0.89 -5.57
N ARG A 237 11.76 0.81 -4.24
CA ARG A 237 11.18 1.84 -3.37
C ARG A 237 12.32 2.54 -2.63
N SER A 238 12.23 3.87 -2.50
CA SER A 238 13.22 4.64 -1.74
C SER A 238 12.56 5.62 -0.79
N MET A 239 13.26 5.92 0.30
CA MET A 239 12.89 6.92 1.27
C MET A 239 14.12 7.78 1.55
N THR A 240 13.95 9.08 1.35
CA THR A 240 14.99 10.08 1.57
C THR A 240 14.50 11.11 2.58
N ARG A 241 15.41 11.74 3.31
CA ARG A 241 15.09 12.90 4.14
C ARG A 241 15.61 14.17 3.48
N SER A 242 14.77 15.19 3.36
CA SER A 242 15.16 16.49 2.82
C SER A 242 16.10 17.24 3.76
N LEU A 243 16.72 18.32 3.27
CA LEU A 243 17.53 19.22 4.08
C LEU A 243 16.76 19.87 5.24
N GLN A 244 15.42 19.91 5.15
CA GLN A 244 14.51 20.43 6.17
C GLN A 244 14.03 19.34 7.15
N GLY A 245 14.57 18.12 7.04
CA GLY A 245 14.20 17.01 7.92
C GLY A 245 12.91 16.27 7.54
N LYS A 246 12.26 16.59 6.43
CA LYS A 246 11.01 15.94 6.01
C LYS A 246 11.30 14.64 5.23
N LEU A 247 10.61 13.56 5.59
CA LEU A 247 10.67 12.30 4.83
C LEU A 247 9.96 12.45 3.47
N LYS A 248 10.61 11.95 2.42
CA LYS A 248 10.09 11.83 1.08
C LYS A 248 10.25 10.39 0.62
N GLU A 249 9.13 9.76 0.35
CA GLU A 249 9.07 8.40 -0.19
C GLU A 249 8.83 8.44 -1.71
N LEU A 250 9.52 7.58 -2.44
CA LEU A 250 9.30 7.33 -3.86
C LEU A 250 8.82 5.88 -4.01
N PRO A 251 7.54 5.64 -4.35
CA PRO A 251 7.01 4.30 -4.55
C PRO A 251 7.61 3.65 -5.81
N PRO A 252 7.66 2.31 -5.88
CA PRO A 252 8.09 1.61 -7.09
C PRO A 252 7.03 1.67 -8.19
N ASP A 253 7.47 1.53 -9.44
CA ASP A 253 6.59 1.15 -10.54
C ASP A 253 6.31 -0.36 -10.50
N LEU A 254 5.08 -0.75 -10.15
CA LEU A 254 4.64 -2.14 -10.08
C LEU A 254 4.06 -2.66 -11.40
N THR A 255 3.94 -1.82 -12.43
CA THR A 255 3.39 -2.17 -13.74
C THR A 255 4.08 -3.39 -14.38
N PRO A 256 5.42 -3.55 -14.30
CA PRO A 256 6.11 -4.70 -14.88
C PRO A 256 5.68 -6.05 -14.29
N LEU A 257 5.28 -6.06 -13.01
CA LEU A 257 4.82 -7.28 -12.34
C LEU A 257 3.50 -7.77 -12.94
N GLY A 258 2.64 -6.88 -13.45
CA GLY A 258 1.33 -7.20 -14.01
C GLY A 258 0.50 -8.14 -13.13
N VAL A 259 0.64 -8.01 -11.81
CA VAL A 259 -0.16 -8.71 -10.80
C VAL A 259 -1.20 -7.76 -10.23
N ASP A 260 -2.27 -8.32 -9.69
CA ASP A 260 -3.29 -7.55 -8.99
C ASP A 260 -2.70 -6.88 -7.73
N PRO A 261 -2.88 -5.56 -7.51
CA PRO A 261 -2.45 -4.91 -6.29
C PRO A 261 -3.04 -5.55 -5.01
N ILE A 262 -4.23 -6.14 -5.09
CA ILE A 262 -4.84 -6.89 -3.98
C ILE A 262 -4.02 -8.16 -3.73
N ALA A 263 -3.58 -8.87 -4.78
CA ALA A 263 -2.75 -10.07 -4.63
C ALA A 263 -1.43 -9.77 -3.92
N LEU A 264 -0.84 -8.59 -4.16
CA LEU A 264 0.33 -8.12 -3.42
C LEU A 264 0.03 -7.99 -1.93
N ARG A 265 -1.11 -7.40 -1.56
CA ARG A 265 -1.52 -7.24 -0.15
C ARG A 265 -1.87 -8.59 0.51
N ILE A 266 -2.50 -9.51 -0.22
CA ILE A 266 -2.90 -10.84 0.30
C ILE A 266 -1.69 -11.60 0.80
N GLY A 267 -0.61 -11.64 0.01
CA GLY A 267 0.59 -12.38 0.37
C GLY A 267 1.51 -11.69 1.39
N THR A 268 1.29 -10.41 1.70
CA THR A 268 2.25 -9.60 2.46
C THR A 268 1.67 -9.02 3.75
N VAL A 269 0.65 -8.20 3.63
CA VAL A 269 0.08 -7.41 4.73
C VAL A 269 -0.98 -8.21 5.48
N MET A 270 -1.81 -8.97 4.75
CA MET A 270 -2.93 -9.71 5.36
C MET A 270 -2.49 -10.72 6.43
N PRO A 271 -1.38 -11.48 6.30
CA PRO A 271 -0.92 -12.37 7.36
C PRO A 271 -0.64 -11.65 8.69
N GLY A 272 -0.26 -10.37 8.65
CA GLY A 272 -0.08 -9.54 9.84
C GLY A 272 -1.39 -9.00 10.43
N LEU A 273 -2.42 -8.83 9.61
CA LEU A 273 -3.75 -8.39 10.03
C LEU A 273 -4.62 -9.52 10.59
N LEU A 274 -4.52 -10.72 10.02
CA LEU A 274 -5.39 -11.86 10.37
C LEU A 274 -5.51 -12.13 11.89
N PRO A 275 -4.43 -12.06 12.70
CA PRO A 275 -4.53 -12.26 14.15
C PRO A 275 -5.30 -11.17 14.89
N LEU A 276 -5.48 -9.99 14.29
CA LEU A 276 -6.10 -8.81 14.90
C LEU A 276 -7.58 -8.68 14.53
N ILE A 277 -8.00 -9.33 13.44
CA ILE A 277 -9.40 -9.35 12.99
C ILE A 277 -10.21 -10.21 13.97
N GLN A 278 -11.05 -9.58 14.77
CA GLN A 278 -12.02 -10.27 15.62
C GLN A 278 -13.18 -10.77 14.75
N LEU A 279 -13.41 -12.08 14.75
CA LEU A 279 -14.52 -12.73 14.06
C LEU A 279 -15.51 -13.25 15.11
N GLY A 280 -16.58 -12.49 15.36
CA GLY A 280 -17.61 -12.82 16.34
C GLY A 280 -19.06 -12.56 15.89
N SER A 281 -19.30 -11.74 14.86
CA SER A 281 -20.64 -11.47 14.32
C SER A 281 -20.69 -11.28 12.80
N GLU A 282 -21.88 -11.41 12.17
CA GLU A 282 -22.08 -11.15 10.73
C GLU A 282 -21.64 -9.73 10.31
N SER A 283 -21.80 -8.74 11.20
CA SER A 283 -21.34 -7.37 10.97
C SER A 283 -19.81 -7.25 10.96
N GLU A 284 -19.13 -8.11 11.73
CA GLU A 284 -17.67 -8.16 11.82
C GLU A 284 -17.07 -8.91 10.64
N LEU A 285 -17.77 -9.89 10.05
CA LEU A 285 -17.33 -10.56 8.83
C LEU A 285 -17.27 -9.56 7.65
N GLY A 286 -18.29 -8.71 7.49
CA GLY A 286 -18.30 -7.68 6.46
C GLY A 286 -17.18 -6.65 6.63
N ARG A 287 -16.87 -6.29 7.88
CA ARG A 287 -15.75 -5.40 8.23
C ARG A 287 -14.39 -6.08 8.01
N ALA A 288 -14.26 -7.35 8.39
CA ALA A 288 -13.07 -8.15 8.14
C ALA A 288 -12.79 -8.26 6.64
N VAL A 289 -13.82 -8.54 5.83
CA VAL A 289 -13.68 -8.61 4.37
C VAL A 289 -13.32 -7.24 3.78
N SER A 290 -13.85 -6.13 4.30
CA SER A 290 -13.48 -4.79 3.82
C SER A 290 -12.05 -4.39 4.22
N GLU A 291 -11.60 -4.74 5.42
CA GLU A 291 -10.22 -4.54 5.88
C GLU A 291 -9.25 -5.40 5.06
N LEU A 292 -9.61 -6.67 4.81
CA LEU A 292 -8.83 -7.59 3.98
C LEU A 292 -8.77 -7.13 2.53
N THR A 293 -9.87 -6.75 1.90
CA THR A 293 -9.87 -6.24 0.52
C THR A 293 -9.29 -4.82 0.39
N GLY A 294 -9.01 -4.16 1.52
CA GLY A 294 -8.53 -2.79 1.57
C GLY A 294 -9.60 -1.77 1.18
N LEU A 295 -10.89 -2.12 1.26
CA LEU A 295 -12.05 -1.26 0.99
C LEU A 295 -12.56 -0.52 2.24
N SER A 296 -11.89 -0.66 3.39
CA SER A 296 -12.30 -0.06 4.67
C SER A 296 -12.53 1.45 4.59
N ALA A 297 -11.70 2.20 3.86
CA ALA A 297 -11.87 3.65 3.74
C ALA A 297 -13.21 4.04 3.07
N LEU A 298 -13.74 3.19 2.18
CA LEU A 298 -15.06 3.43 1.58
C LEU A 298 -16.21 3.18 2.57
N VAL A 299 -16.03 2.22 3.49
CA VAL A 299 -16.96 2.00 4.60
C VAL A 299 -16.97 3.23 5.51
N ASP A 300 -15.80 3.80 5.81
CA ASP A 300 -15.68 5.01 6.63
C ASP A 300 -16.32 6.23 5.96
N LEU A 301 -16.12 6.40 4.64
CA LEU A 301 -16.77 7.46 3.87
C LEU A 301 -18.30 7.30 3.88
N ALA A 302 -18.82 6.09 3.70
CA ALA A 302 -20.24 5.81 3.78
C ALA A 302 -20.81 6.11 5.18
N ALA A 303 -20.09 5.76 6.24
CA ALA A 303 -20.47 6.07 7.62
C ALA A 303 -20.45 7.58 7.89
N HIS A 304 -19.46 8.31 7.36
CA HIS A 304 -19.40 9.77 7.43
C HIS A 304 -20.62 10.41 6.73
N SER A 305 -20.92 10.02 5.49
CA SER A 305 -22.07 10.51 4.72
C SER A 305 -23.40 10.29 5.46
N ARG A 306 -23.60 9.12 6.08
CA ARG A 306 -24.80 8.85 6.89
C ARG A 306 -24.90 9.78 8.10
N ARG A 307 -23.80 10.04 8.82
CA ARG A 307 -23.79 10.97 9.97
C ARG A 307 -24.11 12.40 9.56
N ALA A 308 -23.60 12.84 8.41
CA ALA A 308 -23.87 14.18 7.87
C ALA A 308 -25.35 14.37 7.49
N LYS A 309 -26.06 13.30 7.10
CA LYS A 309 -27.50 13.35 6.75
C LYS A 309 -28.42 13.46 7.98
N THR A 310 -27.95 13.06 9.16
CA THR A 310 -28.75 13.04 10.40
C THR A 310 -28.61 14.33 11.22
N LYS A 311 -27.67 15.21 10.86
CA LYS A 311 -27.54 16.56 11.41
C LYS A 311 -28.30 17.55 10.53
#